data_AF-A0A9P8VY08-F1
#
_entry.id   AF-A0A9P8VY08-F1
#
_cell.length_a   1.000
_cell.length_b   1.000
_cell.length_c   1.000
_cell.angle_alpha   90.00
_cell.angle_beta   90.00
_cell.angle_gamma   90.00
#
_symmetry.space_group_name_H-M   'P 1'
#
loop_
_entity.id
_entity.type
_entity.pdbx_description
1 polymer ?
#
loop_
_entity_poly.entity_id
_entity_poly.type
_entity_poly.pdbx_seq_one_letter_code
_entity_poly.pdbx_strand_id
1 'polypeptide(L)'
;MGAYVSRAECQSHYNVTLNCTIRARKNGTIYALGNIAKHEFEGDGDIAGIGIFSTFIGVTSFALLLSFVVVILGMIKHRIFPFQRCGDGFVLEDNTTAPSKKKIKPGVSEIFQAMVLSCSDAQIFTGAAYALTLRYFRGCTITAYHYNIVANLMLLTCATHLMAITVVRNYWEYAWLALFRVICKTGVFLVTGLLLSNQNADLKDVFPTKIPPAGDTKTPLFLAAACFQSNETELGTTIRTSLMAENAKNAFLFSTPANRIEGWNKFLIILLWYIVAVAMEVAMFIRKGNRRNGYRKRMVEAFWRVMQRTIRHLKWIGHYVLTIYYLCGIGICMWTVAESGNYVGKLKQWVQDSGWLKPNEYGLNPENDATSFGQLVPIFTSGLVLFTFLEMISSKSLLTYLVDPG
;
A
#
# COMPACT_ATOMS: atom_id res chain seq x y z
N MET A 1 16.00 -0.11 -18.65
CA MET A 1 14.93 0.77 -19.14
C MET A 1 14.61 1.75 -18.02
N GLY A 2 14.89 3.04 -18.21
CA GLY A 2 14.69 4.04 -17.15
C GLY A 2 13.21 4.18 -16.80
N ALA A 3 12.87 4.34 -15.52
CA ALA A 3 11.50 4.42 -15.01
C ALA A 3 10.90 5.85 -15.05
N TYR A 4 11.57 6.77 -15.74
CA TYR A 4 11.31 8.22 -15.72
C TYR A 4 10.63 8.67 -17.00
N VAL A 5 9.72 9.64 -16.90
CA VAL A 5 9.12 10.30 -18.07
C VAL A 5 9.50 11.77 -17.99
N SER A 6 10.68 12.10 -18.52
CA SER A 6 11.12 13.49 -18.57
C SER A 6 10.58 14.20 -19.81
N ARG A 7 10.70 15.53 -19.82
CA ARG A 7 10.44 16.34 -21.00
C ARG A 7 11.21 15.86 -22.24
N ALA A 8 12.48 15.49 -22.07
CA ALA A 8 13.31 15.01 -23.17
C ALA A 8 12.78 13.69 -23.72
N GLU A 9 12.42 12.76 -22.83
CA GLU A 9 11.86 11.45 -23.19
C GLU A 9 10.51 11.58 -23.92
N CYS A 10 9.62 12.47 -23.44
CA CYS A 10 8.35 12.75 -24.11
C CYS A 10 8.55 13.25 -25.53
N GLN A 11 9.53 14.13 -25.75
CA GLN A 11 9.84 14.65 -27.07
C GLN A 11 10.45 13.57 -27.98
N SER A 12 11.45 12.82 -27.50
CA SER A 12 12.22 11.90 -28.32
C SER A 12 11.49 10.58 -28.60
N HIS A 13 10.79 10.03 -27.60
CA HIS A 13 10.18 8.70 -27.68
C HIS A 13 8.70 8.74 -28.05
N TYR A 14 7.97 9.74 -27.57
CA TYR A 14 6.51 9.85 -27.77
C TYR A 14 6.11 10.95 -28.75
N ASN A 15 7.06 11.76 -29.24
CA ASN A 15 6.81 12.92 -30.10
C ASN A 15 5.80 13.93 -29.50
N VAL A 16 5.81 14.07 -28.16
CA VAL A 16 4.94 14.98 -27.42
C VAL A 16 5.74 16.18 -26.93
N THR A 17 5.46 17.37 -27.49
CA THR A 17 6.05 18.64 -27.07
C THR A 17 5.35 19.20 -25.83
N LEU A 18 6.01 19.15 -24.67
CA LEU A 18 5.47 19.70 -23.43
C LEU A 18 5.76 21.20 -23.31
N ASN A 19 4.70 21.99 -23.11
CA ASN A 19 4.78 23.40 -22.77
C ASN A 19 4.79 23.55 -21.24
N CYS A 20 5.98 23.77 -20.68
CA CYS A 20 6.19 23.95 -19.24
C CYS A 20 6.24 25.43 -18.81
N THR A 21 5.74 26.36 -19.64
CA THR A 21 5.82 27.80 -19.34
C THR A 21 4.76 28.23 -18.33
N ILE A 22 5.14 29.09 -17.38
CA ILE A 22 4.22 29.72 -16.42
C ILE A 22 4.03 31.17 -16.84
N ARG A 23 2.79 31.55 -17.17
CA ARG A 23 2.45 32.93 -17.56
C ARG A 23 1.73 33.63 -16.42
N ALA A 24 2.37 34.67 -15.88
CA ALA A 24 1.86 35.49 -14.79
C ALA A 24 1.70 36.96 -15.21
N ARG A 25 0.70 37.65 -14.67
CA ARG A 25 0.56 39.11 -14.79
C ARG A 25 1.61 39.81 -13.93
N LYS A 26 1.80 41.11 -14.14
CA LYS A 26 2.69 41.97 -13.32
C LYS A 26 2.37 41.90 -11.82
N ASN A 27 1.10 41.66 -11.47
CA ASN A 27 0.65 41.50 -10.08
C ASN A 27 0.96 40.10 -9.49
N GLY A 28 1.68 39.26 -10.23
CA GLY A 28 2.05 37.89 -9.86
C GLY A 28 0.91 36.87 -9.98
N THR A 29 -0.27 37.26 -10.48
CA THR A 29 -1.38 36.32 -10.70
C THR A 29 -1.10 35.47 -11.93
N ILE A 30 -1.06 34.15 -11.75
CA ILE A 30 -0.90 33.19 -12.84
C ILE A 30 -2.24 33.09 -13.57
N TYR A 31 -2.22 33.28 -14.89
CA TYR A 31 -3.43 33.20 -15.73
C TYR A 31 -3.38 32.07 -16.75
N ALA A 32 -2.19 31.52 -17.02
CA ALA A 32 -2.03 30.33 -17.85
C ALA A 32 -0.82 29.49 -17.39
N LEU A 33 -0.99 28.17 -17.46
CA LEU A 33 0.00 27.15 -17.14
C LEU A 33 0.16 26.25 -18.37
N GLY A 34 1.31 26.34 -19.03
CA GLY A 34 1.53 25.67 -20.31
C GLY A 34 0.52 26.13 -21.36
N ASN A 35 -0.36 25.21 -21.76
CA ASN A 35 -1.41 25.45 -22.74
C ASN A 35 -2.80 25.65 -22.10
N ILE A 36 -2.91 25.65 -20.77
CA ILE A 36 -4.18 25.66 -20.05
C ILE A 36 -4.39 27.03 -19.41
N ALA A 37 -5.49 27.71 -19.74
CA ALA A 37 -5.90 28.90 -19.03
C ALA A 37 -6.70 28.55 -17.76
N LYS A 38 -6.88 29.53 -16.88
CA LYS A 38 -7.75 29.38 -15.71
C LYS A 38 -9.18 29.04 -16.16
N HIS A 39 -9.86 28.14 -15.45
CA HIS A 39 -11.18 27.56 -15.77
C HIS A 39 -11.22 26.60 -16.98
N GLU A 40 -10.07 26.28 -17.59
CA GLU A 40 -9.99 25.36 -18.73
C GLU A 40 -9.36 24.01 -18.35
N PHE A 41 -8.96 23.81 -17.09
CA PHE A 41 -8.32 22.57 -16.68
C PHE A 41 -9.30 21.40 -16.67
N GLU A 42 -9.11 20.44 -17.55
CA GLU A 42 -9.93 19.23 -17.63
C GLU A 42 -9.55 18.26 -16.50
N GLY A 43 -10.49 18.01 -15.58
CA GLY A 43 -10.31 17.02 -14.51
C GLY A 43 -10.32 15.60 -15.05
N ASP A 44 -9.55 14.71 -14.44
CA ASP A 44 -9.48 13.29 -14.82
C ASP A 44 -10.11 12.41 -13.73
N GLY A 45 -11.40 12.12 -13.90
CA GLY A 45 -12.15 11.25 -13.00
C GLY A 45 -11.58 9.83 -12.92
N ASP A 46 -10.87 9.33 -13.93
CA ASP A 46 -10.26 8.00 -13.88
C ASP A 46 -8.96 7.95 -13.06
N ILE A 47 -8.41 9.10 -12.70
CA ILE A 47 -7.20 9.20 -11.88
C ILE A 47 -7.50 9.78 -10.51
N ALA A 48 -8.15 10.95 -10.48
CA ALA A 48 -8.47 11.68 -9.26
C ALA A 48 -9.93 11.54 -8.84
N GLY A 49 -10.71 10.66 -9.47
CA GLY A 49 -12.13 10.47 -9.16
C GLY A 49 -12.42 10.12 -7.70
N ILE A 50 -13.57 10.57 -7.21
CA ILE A 50 -14.03 10.31 -5.84
C ILE A 50 -14.24 8.81 -5.58
N GLY A 51 -14.68 8.05 -6.58
CA GLY A 51 -14.86 6.60 -6.49
C GLY A 51 -13.56 5.86 -6.24
N ILE A 52 -12.48 6.24 -6.93
CA ILE A 52 -11.14 5.66 -6.74
C ILE A 52 -10.64 5.98 -5.35
N PHE A 53 -10.66 7.26 -4.98
CA PHE A 53 -10.20 7.70 -3.67
C PHE A 53 -10.93 6.98 -2.53
N SER A 54 -12.26 6.94 -2.61
CA SER A 54 -13.11 6.28 -1.61
C SER A 54 -12.85 4.77 -1.57
N THR A 55 -12.59 4.14 -2.71
CA THR A 55 -12.27 2.71 -2.78
C THR A 55 -10.94 2.40 -2.12
N PHE A 56 -9.87 3.14 -2.45
CA PHE A 56 -8.55 2.90 -1.86
C PHE A 56 -8.55 3.12 -0.35
N ILE A 57 -9.14 4.23 0.12
CA ILE A 57 -9.29 4.48 1.55
C ILE A 57 -10.18 3.42 2.20
N GLY A 58 -11.34 3.10 1.61
CA GLY A 58 -12.30 2.16 2.16
C GLY A 58 -11.71 0.77 2.35
N VAL A 59 -11.09 0.20 1.30
CA VAL A 59 -10.45 -1.12 1.36
C VAL A 59 -9.30 -1.13 2.38
N THR A 60 -8.47 -0.09 2.38
CA THR A 60 -7.33 -0.01 3.31
C THR A 60 -7.81 0.14 4.76
N SER A 61 -8.81 0.99 5.01
CA SER A 61 -9.37 1.22 6.35
C SER A 61 -10.08 -0.03 6.88
N PHE A 62 -10.77 -0.75 6.00
CA PHE A 62 -11.39 -2.03 6.33
C PHE A 62 -10.34 -3.09 6.68
N ALA A 63 -9.27 -3.22 5.89
CA ALA A 63 -8.16 -4.11 6.19
C ALA A 63 -7.48 -3.75 7.53
N LEU A 64 -7.36 -2.45 7.85
CA LEU A 64 -6.81 -1.95 9.12
C LEU A 64 -7.70 -2.31 10.31
N LEU A 65 -9.01 -2.12 10.19
CA LEU A 65 -9.97 -2.49 11.21
C LEU A 65 -9.93 -3.99 11.50
N LEU A 66 -9.97 -4.83 10.46
CA LEU A 66 -9.89 -6.28 10.61
C LEU A 66 -8.56 -6.72 11.21
N SER A 67 -7.45 -6.09 10.80
CA SER A 67 -6.12 -6.33 11.35
C SER A 67 -6.07 -6.05 12.85
N PHE A 68 -6.63 -4.92 13.27
CA PHE A 68 -6.75 -4.54 14.67
C PHE A 68 -7.58 -5.55 15.47
N VAL A 69 -8.73 -5.96 14.96
CA VAL A 69 -9.59 -6.98 15.59
C VAL A 69 -8.84 -8.31 15.72
N VAL A 70 -8.14 -8.77 14.69
CA VAL A 70 -7.36 -10.01 14.73
C VAL A 70 -6.28 -9.96 15.81
N VAL A 71 -5.56 -8.83 15.92
CA VAL A 71 -4.51 -8.65 16.93
C VAL A 71 -5.10 -8.62 18.33
N ILE A 72 -6.21 -7.91 18.56
CA ILE A 72 -6.91 -7.90 19.86
C ILE A 72 -7.40 -9.29 20.25
N LEU A 73 -8.09 -10.00 19.36
CA LEU A 73 -8.54 -11.37 19.62
C LEU A 73 -7.36 -12.30 19.93
N GLY A 74 -6.23 -12.10 19.26
CA GLY A 74 -4.98 -12.77 19.55
C GLY A 74 -4.46 -12.49 20.96
N MET A 75 -4.45 -11.21 21.38
CA MET A 75 -4.01 -10.78 22.72
C MET A 75 -4.95 -11.29 23.82
N ILE A 76 -6.26 -11.22 23.63
CA ILE A 76 -7.26 -11.72 24.58
C ILE A 76 -7.11 -13.23 24.75
N LYS A 77 -7.05 -13.98 23.64
CA LYS A 77 -6.86 -15.44 23.70
C LYS A 77 -5.58 -15.83 24.44
N HIS A 78 -4.52 -15.04 24.28
CA HIS A 78 -3.25 -15.26 24.97
C HIS A 78 -3.31 -14.90 26.46
N ARG A 79 -4.01 -13.82 26.84
CA ARG A 79 -4.23 -13.45 28.26
C ARG A 79 -5.04 -14.50 29.02
N ILE A 80 -6.03 -15.11 28.36
CA ILE A 80 -6.94 -16.08 28.98
C ILE A 80 -6.31 -17.49 29.04
N PHE A 81 -5.51 -17.88 28.05
CA PHE A 81 -4.81 -19.17 28.03
C PHE A 81 -3.29 -18.98 27.82
N PRO A 82 -2.57 -18.45 28.82
CA PRO A 82 -1.14 -18.14 28.68
C PRO A 82 -0.24 -19.38 28.56
N PHE A 83 -0.76 -20.59 28.77
CA PHE A 83 0.07 -21.78 28.98
C PHE A 83 -0.15 -22.97 28.03
N GLN A 84 -1.15 -22.96 27.15
CA GLN A 84 -1.56 -24.21 26.48
C GLN A 84 -1.62 -24.21 24.95
N ARG A 85 -0.78 -23.44 24.22
CA ARG A 85 -0.49 -23.73 22.78
C ARG A 85 0.56 -22.81 22.16
N CYS A 86 1.83 -23.01 22.50
CA CYS A 86 2.93 -22.76 21.55
C CYS A 86 3.54 -24.07 21.02
N GLY A 87 2.86 -25.20 21.26
CA GLY A 87 3.30 -26.56 20.93
C GLY A 87 2.34 -27.37 20.05
N ASP A 88 1.08 -26.97 19.84
CA ASP A 88 0.16 -27.75 18.97
C ASP A 88 -0.17 -26.90 17.73
N GLY A 89 0.60 -26.96 16.66
CA GLY A 89 0.06 -27.74 15.55
C GLY A 89 -0.09 -29.20 15.92
N PHE A 90 -1.30 -29.71 15.71
CA PHE A 90 -1.59 -31.12 15.49
C PHE A 90 -0.98 -32.02 16.56
N VAL A 91 -1.75 -32.30 17.61
CA VAL A 91 -1.64 -33.57 18.32
C VAL A 91 -1.48 -34.63 17.23
N LEU A 92 -0.31 -35.30 17.23
CA LEU A 92 -0.19 -36.61 16.61
C LEU A 92 -1.24 -37.45 17.32
N GLU A 93 -2.38 -37.58 16.66
CA GLU A 93 -3.31 -38.67 16.86
C GLU A 93 -2.45 -39.93 16.71
N ASP A 94 -2.16 -40.51 17.86
CA ASP A 94 -1.39 -41.74 17.97
C ASP A 94 -2.13 -42.80 17.16
N ASN A 95 -1.40 -43.46 16.26
CA ASN A 95 -1.90 -44.34 15.21
C ASN A 95 -2.57 -45.60 15.78
N THR A 96 -3.76 -45.50 16.37
CA THR A 96 -4.47 -46.71 16.82
C THR A 96 -5.98 -46.74 16.64
N THR A 97 -6.64 -45.68 16.17
CA THR A 97 -8.07 -45.79 15.80
C THR A 97 -8.42 -44.87 14.64
N ALA A 98 -9.14 -45.42 13.67
CA ALA A 98 -9.54 -44.86 12.38
C ALA A 98 -9.82 -43.34 12.33
N PRO A 99 -9.44 -42.63 11.24
CA PRO A 99 -9.57 -41.18 11.14
C PRO A 99 -11.03 -40.79 10.93
N SER A 100 -11.73 -40.46 12.02
CA SER A 100 -12.93 -39.65 11.94
C SER A 100 -12.51 -38.24 11.54
N LYS A 101 -12.75 -37.87 10.27
CA LYS A 101 -12.56 -36.52 9.72
C LYS A 101 -13.48 -35.52 10.44
N LYS A 102 -13.20 -35.18 11.69
CA LYS A 102 -13.87 -34.06 12.37
C LYS A 102 -13.43 -32.78 11.66
N LYS A 103 -14.30 -32.24 10.81
CA LYS A 103 -14.15 -30.93 10.16
C LYS A 103 -13.99 -29.87 11.25
N ILE A 104 -12.76 -29.46 11.53
CA ILE A 104 -12.46 -28.38 12.47
C ILE A 104 -13.05 -27.09 11.88
N LYS A 105 -14.05 -26.51 12.55
CA LYS A 105 -14.67 -25.24 12.14
C LYS A 105 -13.59 -24.14 12.16
N PRO A 106 -13.40 -23.37 11.07
CA PRO A 106 -12.41 -22.32 11.06
C PRO A 106 -12.75 -21.25 12.10
N GLY A 107 -11.74 -20.68 12.76
CA GLY A 107 -11.92 -19.64 13.77
C GLY A 107 -12.42 -18.32 13.13
N VAL A 108 -13.03 -17.43 13.93
CA VAL A 108 -13.40 -16.07 13.47
C VAL A 108 -12.17 -15.29 13.00
N SER A 109 -11.03 -15.44 13.70
CA SER A 109 -9.76 -14.82 13.32
C SER A 109 -9.23 -15.28 11.96
N GLU A 110 -9.54 -16.51 11.53
CA GLU A 110 -9.12 -17.04 10.23
C GLU A 110 -9.92 -16.40 9.09
N ILE A 111 -11.23 -16.14 9.30
CA ILE A 111 -12.04 -15.36 8.34
C ILE A 111 -11.43 -13.98 8.17
N PHE A 112 -11.20 -13.25 9.27
CA PHE A 112 -10.69 -11.88 9.17
C PHE A 112 -9.30 -11.83 8.52
N GLN A 113 -8.43 -12.80 8.78
CA GLN A 113 -7.15 -12.92 8.06
C GLN A 113 -7.35 -13.15 6.55
N ALA A 114 -8.30 -14.03 6.16
CA ALA A 114 -8.62 -14.25 4.75
C ALA A 114 -9.19 -12.99 4.08
N MET A 115 -9.98 -12.19 4.79
CA MET A 115 -10.51 -10.92 4.29
C MET A 115 -9.42 -9.85 4.11
N VAL A 116 -8.51 -9.71 5.08
CA VAL A 116 -7.35 -8.80 4.96
C VAL A 116 -6.48 -9.21 3.76
N LEU A 117 -6.31 -10.51 3.56
CA LEU A 117 -5.60 -11.05 2.40
C LEU A 117 -6.32 -10.72 1.08
N SER A 118 -7.65 -10.88 1.03
CA SER A 118 -8.48 -10.51 -0.13
C SER A 118 -8.41 -9.01 -0.45
N CYS A 119 -8.46 -8.14 0.57
CA CYS A 119 -8.26 -6.69 0.41
C CYS A 119 -6.90 -6.39 -0.22
N SER A 120 -5.84 -7.07 0.25
CA SER A 120 -4.51 -6.93 -0.33
C SER A 120 -4.44 -7.43 -1.76
N ASP A 121 -5.11 -8.52 -2.12
CA ASP A 121 -5.10 -9.05 -3.48
C ASP A 121 -5.84 -8.11 -4.44
N ALA A 122 -6.99 -7.56 -4.05
CA ALA A 122 -7.70 -6.51 -4.81
C ALA A 122 -6.80 -5.30 -5.07
N GLN A 123 -6.07 -4.86 -4.04
CA GLN A 123 -5.14 -3.72 -4.10
C GLN A 123 -3.90 -3.99 -4.97
N ILE A 124 -3.48 -5.25 -5.16
CA ILE A 124 -2.39 -5.58 -6.11
C ILE A 124 -2.84 -5.22 -7.53
N PHE A 125 -4.04 -5.64 -7.93
CA PHE A 125 -4.54 -5.41 -9.29
C PHE A 125 -4.85 -3.94 -9.54
N THR A 126 -5.52 -3.27 -8.59
CA THR A 126 -5.81 -1.84 -8.74
C THR A 126 -4.53 -1.02 -8.72
N GLY A 127 -3.62 -1.24 -7.76
CA GLY A 127 -2.33 -0.55 -7.71
C GLY A 127 -1.47 -0.79 -8.95
N ALA A 128 -1.44 -2.02 -9.47
CA ALA A 128 -0.73 -2.34 -10.71
C ALA A 128 -1.34 -1.62 -11.93
N ALA A 129 -2.67 -1.55 -12.03
CA ALA A 129 -3.33 -0.80 -13.09
C ALA A 129 -2.94 0.69 -13.05
N TYR A 130 -2.93 1.32 -11.87
CA TYR A 130 -2.46 2.70 -11.72
C TYR A 130 -1.00 2.88 -12.12
N ALA A 131 -0.13 2.01 -11.62
CA ALA A 131 1.28 1.99 -11.98
C ALA A 131 1.50 1.92 -13.50
N LEU A 132 0.79 1.01 -14.18
CA LEU A 132 0.88 0.84 -15.63
C LEU A 132 0.31 2.04 -16.39
N THR A 133 -0.86 2.56 -15.97
CA THR A 133 -1.48 3.75 -16.57
C THR A 133 -0.58 4.96 -16.47
N LEU A 134 -0.01 5.22 -15.30
CA LEU A 134 0.94 6.31 -15.10
C LEU A 134 2.17 6.16 -15.99
N ARG A 135 2.73 4.95 -16.06
CA ARG A 135 4.01 4.74 -16.74
C ARG A 135 3.88 4.75 -18.25
N TYR A 136 2.89 4.06 -18.80
CA TYR A 136 2.83 3.75 -20.23
C TYR A 136 1.77 4.55 -20.98
N PHE A 137 0.67 4.92 -20.33
CA PHE A 137 -0.47 5.53 -21.02
C PHE A 137 -0.53 7.05 -20.82
N ARG A 138 -0.24 7.53 -19.61
CA ARG A 138 -0.43 8.94 -19.23
C ARG A 138 0.85 9.64 -18.78
N GLY A 139 2.02 9.01 -18.91
CA GLY A 139 3.28 9.51 -18.35
C GLY A 139 3.64 10.94 -18.77
N CYS A 140 3.43 11.29 -20.04
CA CYS A 140 3.75 12.63 -20.55
C CYS A 140 2.65 13.67 -20.27
N THR A 141 1.39 13.24 -20.13
CA THR A 141 0.23 14.14 -20.04
C THR A 141 -0.29 14.30 -18.63
N ILE A 142 0.10 13.44 -17.70
CA ILE A 142 -0.37 13.52 -16.32
C ILE A 142 0.15 14.78 -15.65
N THR A 143 -0.73 15.48 -14.94
CA THR A 143 -0.35 16.70 -14.21
C THR A 143 0.28 16.37 -12.86
N ALA A 144 1.06 17.30 -12.30
CA ALA A 144 1.66 17.11 -10.98
C ALA A 144 0.60 16.90 -9.88
N TYR A 145 -0.57 17.53 -9.99
CA TYR A 145 -1.75 17.28 -9.15
C TYR A 145 -2.17 15.80 -9.15
N HIS A 146 -2.48 15.26 -10.32
CA HIS A 146 -2.90 13.87 -10.47
C HIS A 146 -1.80 12.90 -10.03
N TYR A 147 -0.54 13.24 -10.32
CA TYR A 147 0.62 12.46 -9.90
C TYR A 147 0.73 12.37 -8.36
N ASN A 148 0.56 13.49 -7.65
CA ASN A 148 0.56 13.52 -6.18
C ASN A 148 -0.56 12.67 -5.57
N ILE A 149 -1.75 12.68 -6.18
CA ILE A 149 -2.87 11.82 -5.75
C ILE A 149 -2.46 10.37 -5.88
N VAL A 150 -2.03 9.93 -7.07
CA VAL A 150 -1.71 8.51 -7.30
C VAL A 150 -0.54 8.06 -6.41
N ALA A 151 0.49 8.88 -6.23
CA ALA A 151 1.60 8.55 -5.33
C ALA A 151 1.12 8.26 -3.89
N ASN A 152 0.18 9.06 -3.38
CA ASN A 152 -0.41 8.84 -2.06
C ASN A 152 -1.39 7.66 -2.02
N LEU A 153 -2.13 7.39 -3.10
CA LEU A 153 -2.95 6.17 -3.21
C LEU A 153 -2.10 4.90 -3.21
N MET A 154 -0.95 4.92 -3.90
CA MET A 154 0.01 3.81 -3.90
C MET A 154 0.63 3.58 -2.51
N LEU A 155 0.77 4.61 -1.68
CA LEU A 155 1.13 4.46 -0.26
C LEU A 155 0.05 3.71 0.54
N LEU A 156 -1.23 3.96 0.27
CA LEU A 156 -2.34 3.22 0.90
C LEU A 156 -2.31 1.73 0.49
N THR A 157 -2.01 1.45 -0.78
CA THR A 157 -1.79 0.09 -1.29
C THR A 157 -0.62 -0.60 -0.56
N CYS A 158 0.52 0.09 -0.41
CA CYS A 158 1.66 -0.42 0.36
C CYS A 158 1.28 -0.73 1.82
N ALA A 159 0.52 0.16 2.48
CA ALA A 159 0.02 -0.09 3.83
C ALA A 159 -0.89 -1.33 3.90
N THR A 160 -1.79 -1.51 2.92
CA THR A 160 -2.65 -2.71 2.82
C THR A 160 -1.83 -3.98 2.70
N HIS A 161 -0.81 -3.98 1.84
CA HIS A 161 0.08 -5.13 1.67
C HIS A 161 0.88 -5.44 2.93
N LEU A 162 1.31 -4.40 3.65
CA LEU A 162 2.00 -4.52 4.94
C LEU A 162 1.09 -5.15 6.00
N MET A 163 -0.17 -4.75 6.08
CA MET A 163 -1.15 -5.36 6.99
C MET A 163 -1.37 -6.85 6.68
N ALA A 164 -1.50 -7.19 5.40
CA ALA A 164 -1.70 -8.59 5.00
C ALA A 164 -0.51 -9.49 5.32
N ILE A 165 0.72 -9.02 5.15
CA ILE A 165 1.89 -9.83 5.51
C ILE A 165 2.16 -9.85 7.01
N THR A 166 1.81 -8.80 7.75
CA THR A 166 2.04 -8.74 9.19
C THR A 166 1.01 -9.56 9.97
N VAL A 167 -0.27 -9.56 9.59
CA VAL A 167 -1.35 -10.14 10.42
C VAL A 167 -1.68 -11.59 10.08
N VAL A 168 -1.47 -12.03 8.83
CA VAL A 168 -1.89 -13.35 8.35
C VAL A 168 -0.88 -14.43 8.77
N ARG A 169 -1.23 -15.24 9.78
CA ARG A 169 -0.30 -16.21 10.40
C ARG A 169 0.03 -17.41 9.51
N ASN A 170 -0.89 -17.79 8.63
CA ASN A 170 -0.75 -18.93 7.73
C ASN A 170 -0.51 -18.47 6.29
N TYR A 171 0.25 -17.38 6.11
CA TYR A 171 0.51 -16.80 4.79
C TYR A 171 1.06 -17.82 3.79
N TRP A 172 1.94 -18.71 4.26
CA TRP A 172 2.64 -19.74 3.47
C TRP A 172 1.94 -21.11 3.43
N GLU A 173 0.64 -21.19 3.67
CA GLU A 173 -0.11 -22.45 3.52
C GLU A 173 0.03 -23.02 2.10
N TYR A 174 -0.12 -22.15 1.10
CA TYR A 174 0.14 -22.44 -0.32
C TYR A 174 1.40 -21.71 -0.76
N ALA A 175 2.57 -22.33 -0.59
CA ALA A 175 3.87 -21.66 -0.73
C ALA A 175 4.09 -20.99 -2.10
N TRP A 176 3.62 -21.59 -3.20
CA TRP A 176 3.73 -20.99 -4.54
C TRP A 176 2.88 -19.73 -4.68
N LEU A 177 1.64 -19.77 -4.22
CA LEU A 177 0.75 -18.61 -4.24
C LEU A 177 1.27 -17.49 -3.31
N ALA A 178 1.78 -17.87 -2.14
CA ALA A 178 2.40 -16.93 -1.20
C ALA A 178 3.63 -16.24 -1.81
N LEU A 179 4.51 -17.01 -2.45
CA LEU A 179 5.67 -16.49 -3.16
C LEU A 179 5.26 -15.51 -4.26
N PHE A 180 4.30 -15.91 -5.10
CA PHE A 180 3.76 -15.05 -6.16
C PHE A 180 3.23 -13.72 -5.59
N ARG A 181 2.43 -13.78 -4.53
CA ARG A 181 1.92 -12.56 -3.86
C ARG A 181 3.05 -11.68 -3.31
N VAL A 182 4.09 -12.27 -2.69
CA VAL A 182 5.25 -11.49 -2.20
C VAL A 182 5.97 -10.80 -3.37
N ILE A 183 6.14 -11.48 -4.50
CA ILE A 183 6.75 -10.90 -5.71
C ILE A 183 5.91 -9.73 -6.21
N CYS A 184 4.59 -9.91 -6.38
CA CYS A 184 3.70 -8.85 -6.83
C CYS A 184 3.71 -7.65 -5.87
N LYS A 185 3.61 -7.89 -4.56
CA LYS A 185 3.69 -6.83 -3.54
C LYS A 185 5.02 -6.09 -3.59
N THR A 186 6.13 -6.83 -3.71
CA THR A 186 7.46 -6.23 -3.86
C THR A 186 7.52 -5.35 -5.10
N GLY A 187 6.96 -5.81 -6.22
CA GLY A 187 6.81 -5.00 -7.43
C GLY A 187 6.05 -3.70 -7.19
N VAL A 188 4.92 -3.76 -6.46
CA VAL A 188 4.16 -2.57 -6.07
C VAL A 188 5.01 -1.62 -5.22
N PHE A 189 5.73 -2.12 -4.20
CA PHE A 189 6.64 -1.31 -3.39
C PHE A 189 7.75 -0.63 -4.21
N LEU A 190 8.34 -1.36 -5.16
CA LEU A 190 9.36 -0.82 -6.06
C LEU A 190 8.77 0.28 -6.95
N VAL A 191 7.59 0.08 -7.53
CA VAL A 191 6.94 1.10 -8.35
C VAL A 191 6.52 2.32 -7.52
N THR A 192 5.99 2.14 -6.31
CA THR A 192 5.69 3.26 -5.40
C THR A 192 6.96 4.05 -5.08
N GLY A 193 8.07 3.35 -4.80
CA GLY A 193 9.37 3.98 -4.57
C GLY A 193 9.85 4.77 -5.79
N LEU A 194 9.78 4.16 -6.98
CA LEU A 194 10.08 4.83 -8.25
C LEU A 194 9.23 6.10 -8.38
N LEU A 195 7.91 6.00 -8.27
CA LEU A 195 6.99 7.13 -8.41
C LEU A 195 7.34 8.29 -7.47
N LEU A 196 7.59 8.01 -6.19
CA LEU A 196 7.97 9.04 -5.23
C LEU A 196 9.38 9.59 -5.51
N SER A 197 10.34 8.74 -5.91
CA SER A 197 11.70 9.19 -6.26
C SER A 197 11.72 10.10 -7.49
N ASN A 198 10.80 9.90 -8.45
CA ASN A 198 10.68 10.77 -9.61
C ASN A 198 10.22 12.19 -9.24
N GLN A 199 9.63 12.40 -8.06
CA GLN A 199 9.29 13.73 -7.55
C GLN A 199 10.50 14.47 -7.01
N ASN A 200 11.66 13.81 -6.92
CA ASN A 200 12.90 14.40 -6.51
C ASN A 200 13.54 15.20 -7.65
N ALA A 201 12.95 16.33 -8.00
CA ALA A 201 13.48 17.21 -9.03
C ALA A 201 14.75 17.95 -8.56
N ASP A 202 15.71 18.14 -9.48
CA ASP A 202 16.92 18.93 -9.22
C ASP A 202 16.58 20.41 -8.97
N LEU A 203 17.45 21.11 -8.22
CA LEU A 203 17.19 22.36 -7.47
C LEU A 203 16.60 23.54 -8.27
N LYS A 204 16.58 23.48 -9.61
CA LYS A 204 16.08 24.57 -10.46
C LYS A 204 14.56 24.61 -10.56
N ASP A 205 13.88 23.45 -10.64
CA ASP A 205 12.43 23.35 -10.81
C ASP A 205 11.83 22.35 -9.80
N VAL A 206 11.39 22.88 -8.66
CA VAL A 206 10.86 22.09 -7.54
C VAL A 206 9.53 21.42 -7.89
N PHE A 207 9.45 20.09 -7.79
CA PHE A 207 8.17 19.36 -7.95
C PHE A 207 7.14 19.87 -6.92
N PRO A 208 5.95 20.32 -7.35
CA PRO A 208 4.96 20.87 -6.42
C PRO A 208 4.24 19.78 -5.66
N THR A 209 4.68 19.52 -4.43
CA THR A 209 4.05 18.55 -3.51
C THR A 209 3.18 19.22 -2.45
N LYS A 210 3.39 20.52 -2.17
CA LYS A 210 2.64 21.24 -1.15
C LYS A 210 1.27 21.66 -1.64
N ILE A 211 0.27 21.48 -0.78
CA ILE A 211 -1.08 22.03 -1.00
C ILE A 211 -0.98 23.55 -0.81
N PRO A 212 -1.36 24.37 -1.81
CA PRO A 212 -1.33 25.81 -1.67
C PRO A 212 -2.32 26.29 -0.59
N PRO A 213 -2.08 27.48 0.02
CA PRO A 213 -3.05 28.06 0.94
C PRO A 213 -4.41 28.31 0.27
N ALA A 214 -5.48 28.32 1.07
CA ALA A 214 -6.83 28.63 0.59
C ALA A 214 -6.85 30.02 -0.07
N GLY A 215 -7.47 30.12 -1.25
CA GLY A 215 -7.54 31.36 -2.03
C GLY A 215 -6.27 31.70 -2.84
N ASP A 216 -5.15 31.00 -2.62
CA ASP A 216 -4.01 31.14 -3.52
C ASP A 216 -4.29 30.39 -4.83
N THR A 217 -4.05 31.08 -5.95
CA THR A 217 -4.21 30.51 -7.30
C THR A 217 -2.87 30.28 -7.97
N LYS A 218 -1.77 30.70 -7.33
CA LYS A 218 -0.42 30.58 -7.85
C LYS A 218 0.11 29.18 -7.56
N THR A 219 -0.13 28.26 -8.48
CA THR A 219 0.43 26.91 -8.35
C THR A 219 0.92 26.35 -9.67
N PRO A 220 2.04 25.60 -9.69
CA PRO A 220 2.44 24.83 -10.84
C PRO A 220 1.84 23.41 -10.85
N LEU A 221 0.93 23.08 -9.92
CA LEU A 221 0.30 21.75 -9.79
C LEU A 221 -0.40 21.24 -11.07
N PHE A 222 -0.92 22.14 -11.91
CA PHE A 222 -1.63 21.78 -13.15
C PHE A 222 -0.70 21.60 -14.35
N LEU A 223 0.61 21.84 -14.22
CA LEU A 223 1.58 21.49 -15.25
C LEU A 223 1.79 19.98 -15.31
N ALA A 224 2.20 19.48 -16.48
CA ALA A 224 2.57 18.09 -16.66
C ALA A 224 3.70 17.71 -15.68
N ALA A 225 3.59 16.56 -15.01
CA ALA A 225 4.57 16.07 -14.05
C ALA A 225 5.96 15.94 -14.69
N ALA A 226 6.01 15.53 -15.96
CA ALA A 226 7.23 15.44 -16.78
C ALA A 226 8.00 16.77 -16.92
N CYS A 227 7.36 17.92 -16.65
CA CYS A 227 8.05 19.22 -16.60
C CYS A 227 9.01 19.35 -15.41
N PHE A 228 8.78 18.58 -14.34
CA PHE A 228 9.59 18.61 -13.11
C PHE A 228 10.51 17.39 -12.99
N GLN A 229 10.30 16.36 -13.81
CA GLN A 229 11.07 15.11 -13.75
C GLN A 229 12.36 15.21 -14.57
N SER A 230 13.48 14.78 -13.99
CA SER A 230 14.76 14.66 -14.68
C SER A 230 15.07 13.21 -15.04
N ASN A 231 16.00 13.01 -15.99
CA ASN A 231 16.49 11.68 -16.37
C ASN A 231 17.57 11.13 -15.41
N GLU A 232 18.01 11.94 -14.43
CA GLU A 232 19.21 11.66 -13.62
C GLU A 232 18.88 11.10 -12.24
N THR A 233 17.63 11.18 -11.80
CA THR A 233 17.24 10.65 -10.50
C THR A 233 17.12 9.15 -10.62
N GLU A 234 17.93 8.37 -9.91
CA GLU A 234 17.77 6.92 -9.83
C GLU A 234 17.16 6.56 -8.47
N LEU A 235 16.21 5.63 -8.44
CA LEU A 235 15.63 5.15 -7.17
C LEU A 235 16.73 4.60 -6.25
N GLY A 236 17.70 3.87 -6.81
CA GLY A 236 18.82 3.32 -6.06
C GLY A 236 19.65 4.41 -5.39
N THR A 237 19.94 5.51 -6.10
CA THR A 237 20.68 6.64 -5.53
C THR A 237 19.86 7.39 -4.49
N THR A 238 18.55 7.56 -4.71
CA THR A 238 17.62 8.21 -3.76
C THR A 238 17.49 7.39 -2.47
N ILE A 239 17.31 6.06 -2.57
CA ILE A 239 17.26 5.18 -1.40
C ILE A 239 18.61 5.19 -0.68
N ARG A 240 19.72 5.02 -1.41
CA ARG A 240 21.07 4.99 -0.82
C ARG A 240 21.38 6.30 -0.09
N THR A 241 21.07 7.45 -0.68
CA THR A 241 21.30 8.77 -0.07
C THR A 241 20.42 8.98 1.16
N SER A 242 19.16 8.55 1.14
CA SER A 242 18.27 8.59 2.31
C SER A 242 18.68 7.64 3.44
N LEU A 243 19.31 6.50 3.14
CA LEU A 243 19.73 5.52 4.15
C LEU A 243 21.15 5.74 4.70
N MET A 244 21.93 6.63 4.11
CA MET A 244 23.26 7.00 4.62
C MET A 244 23.14 7.62 6.03
N ALA A 245 24.02 7.23 6.95
CA ALA A 245 23.89 7.54 8.38
C ALA A 245 23.77 9.05 8.69
N GLU A 246 24.45 9.90 7.91
CA GLU A 246 24.40 11.37 8.07
C GLU A 246 23.03 11.96 7.69
N ASN A 247 22.33 11.35 6.73
CA ASN A 247 21.07 11.85 6.20
C ASN A 247 19.85 11.07 6.72
N ALA A 248 20.04 9.87 7.28
CA ALA A 248 18.94 8.99 7.67
C ALA A 248 17.97 9.65 8.65
N LYS A 249 18.47 10.31 9.70
CA LYS A 249 17.63 11.01 10.67
C LYS A 249 16.77 12.09 10.00
N ASN A 250 17.35 12.82 9.06
CA ASN A 250 16.65 13.87 8.31
C ASN A 250 15.68 13.30 7.27
N ALA A 251 16.01 12.17 6.64
CA ALA A 251 15.13 11.50 5.68
C ALA A 251 13.88 10.92 6.37
N PHE A 252 14.04 10.30 7.55
CA PHE A 252 12.95 9.73 8.32
C PHE A 252 12.06 10.78 9.01
N LEU A 253 12.64 11.90 9.48
CA LEU A 253 11.89 12.93 10.22
C LEU A 253 11.40 14.09 9.34
N PHE A 254 12.21 14.51 8.37
CA PHE A 254 12.03 15.80 7.66
C PHE A 254 11.94 15.67 6.13
N SER A 255 11.92 14.45 5.57
CA SER A 255 11.89 14.15 4.12
C SER A 255 13.01 14.85 3.32
N THR A 256 14.14 14.19 3.04
CA THR A 256 15.13 14.67 2.03
C THR A 256 15.88 13.51 1.36
N PRO A 257 16.19 13.61 0.04
CA PRO A 257 17.35 14.38 -0.43
C PRO A 257 17.02 15.36 -1.56
N ALA A 258 17.15 16.68 -1.28
CA ALA A 258 17.08 17.85 -2.17
C ALA A 258 15.70 18.44 -2.60
N ASN A 259 14.57 17.79 -2.27
CA ASN A 259 13.25 18.43 -2.23
C ASN A 259 12.35 17.75 -1.17
N ARG A 260 11.37 18.47 -0.61
CA ARG A 260 10.42 17.90 0.37
C ARG A 260 9.37 17.06 -0.38
N ILE A 261 9.70 15.80 -0.63
CA ILE A 261 8.77 14.83 -1.22
C ILE A 261 7.75 14.44 -0.13
N GLU A 262 6.50 14.80 -0.36
CA GLU A 262 5.40 14.44 0.54
C GLU A 262 5.18 12.92 0.45
N GLY A 263 5.21 12.22 1.59
CA GLY A 263 5.05 10.76 1.64
C GLY A 263 6.34 9.94 1.52
N TRP A 264 7.50 10.53 1.20
CA TRP A 264 8.77 9.77 1.11
C TRP A 264 9.20 9.17 2.46
N ASN A 265 9.10 9.95 3.54
CA ASN A 265 9.38 9.45 4.89
C ASN A 265 8.46 8.26 5.27
N LYS A 266 7.16 8.38 4.96
CA LYS A 266 6.13 7.33 5.16
C LYS A 266 6.51 6.08 4.36
N PHE A 267 6.89 6.25 3.09
CA PHE A 267 7.35 5.16 2.24
C PHE A 267 8.54 4.42 2.84
N LEU A 268 9.59 5.13 3.26
CA LEU A 268 10.79 4.51 3.83
C LEU A 268 10.48 3.71 5.10
N ILE A 269 9.62 4.24 5.97
CA ILE A 269 9.20 3.56 7.21
C ILE A 269 8.40 2.29 6.89
N ILE A 270 7.43 2.37 5.98
CA ILE A 270 6.65 1.20 5.55
C ILE A 270 7.56 0.18 4.86
N LEU A 271 8.46 0.61 3.98
CA LEU A 271 9.38 -0.26 3.24
C LEU A 271 10.31 -1.01 4.20
N LEU A 272 10.90 -0.33 5.18
CA LEU A 272 11.72 -0.95 6.21
C LEU A 272 10.92 -2.00 6.99
N TRP A 273 9.72 -1.64 7.43
CA TRP A 273 8.85 -2.56 8.16
C TRP A 273 8.40 -3.74 7.30
N TYR A 274 8.16 -3.52 6.02
CA TYR A 274 7.82 -4.55 5.04
C TYR A 274 8.96 -5.57 4.90
N ILE A 275 10.21 -5.12 4.77
CA ILE A 275 11.38 -6.01 4.72
C ILE A 275 11.48 -6.86 5.98
N VAL A 276 11.30 -6.24 7.16
CA VAL A 276 11.27 -6.95 8.44
C VAL A 276 10.14 -7.98 8.46
N ALA A 277 8.95 -7.62 7.96
CA ALA A 277 7.79 -8.49 7.93
C ALA A 277 7.98 -9.70 7.00
N VAL A 278 8.52 -9.50 5.80
CA VAL A 278 8.88 -10.58 4.88
C VAL A 278 9.90 -11.51 5.53
N ALA A 279 10.96 -10.95 6.14
CA ALA A 279 11.99 -11.74 6.79
C ALA A 279 11.44 -12.59 7.95
N MET A 280 10.55 -12.01 8.76
CA MET A 280 9.86 -12.70 9.85
C MET A 280 8.97 -13.84 9.34
N GLU A 281 8.18 -13.61 8.28
CA GLU A 281 7.34 -14.65 7.67
C GLU A 281 8.17 -15.79 7.06
N VAL A 282 9.27 -15.47 6.39
CA VAL A 282 10.20 -16.49 5.85
C VAL A 282 10.83 -17.29 7.00
N ALA A 283 11.26 -16.64 8.07
CA ALA A 283 11.79 -17.32 9.26
C ALA A 283 10.74 -18.25 9.89
N MET A 284 9.48 -17.82 9.97
CA MET A 284 8.38 -18.63 10.48
C MET A 284 8.07 -19.82 9.57
N PHE A 285 8.11 -19.64 8.25
CA PHE A 285 7.94 -20.70 7.26
C PHE A 285 9.03 -21.78 7.40
N ILE A 286 10.30 -21.38 7.48
CA ILE A 286 11.43 -22.29 7.69
C ILE A 286 11.24 -23.08 8.99
N ARG A 287 10.83 -22.40 10.08
CA ARG A 287 10.57 -23.04 11.38
C ARG A 287 9.44 -24.07 11.31
N LYS A 288 8.35 -23.78 10.60
CA LYS A 288 7.20 -24.70 10.43
C LYS A 288 7.57 -25.92 9.58
N GLY A 289 8.50 -25.78 8.64
CA GLY A 289 9.06 -26.87 7.85
C GLY A 289 9.74 -27.98 8.66
N ASN A 290 10.15 -27.71 9.90
CA ASN A 290 10.76 -28.68 10.81
C ASN A 290 9.82 -29.81 11.27
N ARG A 291 8.50 -29.67 11.06
CA ARG A 291 7.49 -30.62 11.55
C ARG A 291 7.13 -31.74 10.60
N ARG A 292 7.49 -31.64 9.31
CA ARG A 292 7.28 -32.74 8.34
C ARG A 292 8.57 -33.54 8.21
N ASN A 293 8.52 -34.84 8.50
CA ASN A 293 9.64 -35.75 8.30
C ASN A 293 10.05 -35.72 6.80
N GLY A 294 11.29 -35.30 6.51
CA GLY A 294 11.82 -35.18 5.16
C GLY A 294 13.15 -34.41 5.11
N TYR A 295 13.69 -34.18 3.90
CA TYR A 295 14.97 -33.49 3.65
C TYR A 295 15.08 -32.12 4.37
N ARG A 296 13.94 -31.42 4.52
CA ARG A 296 13.84 -30.12 5.21
C ARG A 296 14.21 -30.19 6.70
N LYS A 297 13.98 -31.32 7.37
CA LYS A 297 14.29 -31.53 8.79
C LYS A 297 15.80 -31.43 9.06
N ARG A 298 16.63 -32.01 8.18
CA ARG A 298 18.10 -32.00 8.34
C ARG A 298 18.71 -30.59 8.27
N MET A 299 18.23 -29.74 7.36
CA MET A 299 18.69 -28.35 7.28
C MET A 299 18.27 -27.53 8.50
N VAL A 300 17.04 -27.72 8.98
CA VAL A 300 16.54 -26.98 10.14
C VAL A 300 17.21 -27.45 11.44
N GLU A 301 17.50 -28.74 11.60
CA GLU A 301 18.23 -29.26 12.77
C GLU A 301 19.67 -28.73 12.87
N ALA A 302 20.33 -28.45 11.74
CA ALA A 302 21.65 -27.82 11.74
C ALA A 302 21.58 -26.36 12.22
N PHE A 303 20.63 -25.58 11.70
CA PHE A 303 20.42 -24.19 12.09
C PHE A 303 19.93 -24.05 13.54
N TRP A 304 19.05 -24.96 13.98
CA TRP A 304 18.43 -24.89 15.31
C TRP A 304 19.41 -25.29 16.42
N ARG A 305 20.35 -26.20 16.18
CA ARG A 305 21.38 -26.58 17.18
C ARG A 305 22.20 -25.39 17.68
N VAL A 306 22.44 -24.39 16.83
CA VAL A 306 23.14 -23.15 17.20
C VAL A 306 22.23 -22.22 18.03
N MET A 307 20.94 -22.15 17.72
CA MET A 307 20.02 -21.17 18.31
C MET A 307 19.30 -21.68 19.59
N GLN A 308 19.23 -22.99 19.81
CA GLN A 308 18.35 -23.62 20.82
C GLN A 308 18.80 -23.43 22.28
N ARG A 309 20.09 -23.14 22.55
CA ARG A 309 20.59 -22.88 23.91
C ARG A 309 20.12 -21.54 24.49
N THR A 310 19.87 -20.54 23.64
CA THR A 310 19.50 -19.17 24.07
C THR A 310 17.99 -18.97 24.21
N ILE A 311 17.17 -19.79 23.54
CA ILE A 311 15.74 -19.52 23.32
C ILE A 311 14.83 -19.91 24.51
N ARG A 312 15.30 -20.72 25.48
CA ARG A 312 14.41 -21.28 26.51
C ARG A 312 13.86 -20.22 27.48
N HIS A 313 14.68 -19.25 27.89
CA HIS A 313 14.25 -18.07 28.66
C HIS A 313 13.64 -16.97 27.77
N LEU A 314 13.96 -16.98 26.48
CA LEU A 314 13.49 -15.99 25.51
C LEU A 314 12.03 -16.19 25.06
N LYS A 315 11.36 -17.28 25.46
CA LYS A 315 9.98 -17.55 25.02
C LYS A 315 8.99 -16.49 25.49
N TRP A 316 9.06 -16.07 26.76
CA TRP A 316 8.16 -15.03 27.28
C TRP A 316 8.44 -13.69 26.62
N ILE A 317 9.71 -13.29 26.52
CA ILE A 317 10.17 -12.08 25.81
C ILE A 317 9.70 -12.09 24.35
N GLY A 318 9.80 -13.23 23.66
CA GLY A 318 9.38 -13.39 22.28
C GLY A 318 7.90 -13.07 22.03
N HIS A 319 7.01 -13.28 23.01
CA HIS A 319 5.59 -12.94 22.88
C HIS A 319 5.35 -11.44 22.97
N TYR A 320 6.03 -10.75 23.89
CA TYR A 320 5.98 -9.29 23.96
C TYR A 320 6.57 -8.66 22.71
N VAL A 321 7.72 -9.16 22.24
CA VAL A 321 8.36 -8.69 21.01
C VAL A 321 7.42 -8.87 19.82
N LEU A 322 6.77 -10.03 19.68
CA LEU A 322 5.81 -10.26 18.60
C LEU A 322 4.56 -9.37 18.71
N THR A 323 4.07 -9.12 19.92
CA THR A 323 2.93 -8.23 20.16
C THR A 323 3.29 -6.79 19.80
N ILE A 324 4.45 -6.31 20.25
CA ILE A 324 5.00 -5.00 19.88
C ILE A 324 5.15 -4.91 18.37
N TYR A 325 5.68 -5.94 17.72
CA TYR A 325 5.80 -6.00 16.26
C TYR A 325 4.44 -5.82 15.56
N TYR A 326 3.38 -6.53 15.99
CA TYR A 326 2.05 -6.34 15.41
C TYR A 326 1.48 -4.94 15.64
N LEU A 327 1.64 -4.40 16.86
CA LEU A 327 1.16 -3.06 17.21
C LEU A 327 1.90 -1.96 16.43
N CYS A 328 3.23 -2.08 16.28
CA CYS A 328 4.03 -1.17 15.47
C CYS A 328 3.61 -1.23 13.99
N GLY A 329 3.40 -2.42 13.43
CA GLY A 329 2.93 -2.58 12.05
C GLY A 329 1.57 -1.91 11.83
N ILE A 330 0.60 -2.14 12.73
CA ILE A 330 -0.72 -1.49 12.67
C ILE A 330 -0.59 0.03 12.84
N GLY A 331 0.24 0.50 13.77
CA GLY A 331 0.46 1.93 14.02
C GLY A 331 1.04 2.65 12.80
N ILE A 332 2.05 2.07 12.14
CA ILE A 332 2.64 2.60 10.90
C ILE A 332 1.60 2.67 9.79
N CYS A 333 0.79 1.62 9.62
CA CYS A 333 -0.28 1.60 8.63
C CYS A 333 -1.37 2.65 8.93
N MET A 334 -1.82 2.75 10.18
CA MET A 334 -2.82 3.74 10.61
C MET A 334 -2.35 5.17 10.37
N TRP A 335 -1.11 5.48 10.76
CA TRP A 335 -0.50 6.78 10.52
C TRP A 335 -0.45 7.12 9.02
N THR A 336 -0.03 6.16 8.19
CA THR A 336 0.03 6.36 6.72
C THR A 336 -1.36 6.58 6.13
N VAL A 337 -2.36 5.80 6.53
CA VAL A 337 -3.74 5.95 6.04
C VAL A 337 -4.31 7.32 6.38
N ALA A 338 -4.15 7.75 7.64
CA ALA A 338 -4.64 9.04 8.09
C ALA A 338 -3.98 10.20 7.34
N GLU A 339 -2.65 10.19 7.24
CA GLU A 339 -1.89 11.26 6.61
C GLU A 339 -2.10 11.32 5.08
N SER A 340 -1.96 10.19 4.38
CA SER A 340 -2.16 10.15 2.93
C SER A 340 -3.61 10.46 2.55
N GLY A 341 -4.58 9.96 3.33
CA GLY A 341 -5.99 10.27 3.11
C GLY A 341 -6.33 11.73 3.34
N ASN A 342 -5.83 12.32 4.43
CA ASN A 342 -5.99 13.74 4.75
C ASN A 342 -5.33 14.64 3.68
N TYR A 343 -4.13 14.28 3.23
CA TYR A 343 -3.43 15.01 2.18
C TYR A 343 -4.23 15.03 0.87
N VAL A 344 -4.65 13.86 0.38
CA VAL A 344 -5.42 13.77 -0.87
C VAL A 344 -6.76 14.49 -0.73
N GLY A 345 -7.47 14.32 0.40
CA GLY A 345 -8.73 15.00 0.66
C GLY A 345 -8.60 16.52 0.61
N LYS A 346 -7.60 17.08 1.31
CA LYS A 346 -7.32 18.52 1.30
C LYS A 346 -6.88 19.03 -0.07
N LEU A 347 -6.08 18.25 -0.80
CA LEU A 347 -5.62 18.63 -2.14
C LEU A 347 -6.80 18.68 -3.11
N LYS A 348 -7.70 17.69 -3.07
CA LYS A 348 -8.93 17.68 -3.89
C LYS A 348 -9.86 18.85 -3.54
N GLN A 349 -10.07 19.10 -2.25
CA GLN A 349 -10.88 20.23 -1.78
C GLN A 349 -10.29 21.56 -2.28
N TRP A 350 -8.98 21.74 -2.16
CA TRP A 350 -8.29 22.92 -2.66
C TRP A 350 -8.47 23.09 -4.18
N VAL A 351 -8.33 22.02 -4.98
CA VAL A 351 -8.53 22.10 -6.43
C VAL A 351 -9.95 22.53 -6.77
N GLN A 352 -10.95 21.98 -6.08
CA GLN A 352 -12.36 22.37 -6.24
C GLN A 352 -12.57 23.87 -5.97
N ASP A 353 -11.94 24.41 -4.95
CA ASP A 353 -12.08 25.82 -4.56
C ASP A 353 -11.19 26.78 -5.38
N SER A 354 -10.18 26.25 -6.07
CA SER A 354 -9.16 27.05 -6.76
C SER A 354 -9.65 27.78 -8.02
N GLY A 355 -10.78 27.33 -8.59
CA GLY A 355 -11.32 27.84 -9.84
C GLY A 355 -10.47 27.52 -11.08
N TRP A 356 -9.56 26.56 -11.00
CA TRP A 356 -8.81 26.10 -12.17
C TRP A 356 -9.59 25.11 -13.03
N LEU A 357 -10.34 24.25 -12.36
CA LEU A 357 -11.05 23.13 -12.96
C LEU A 357 -12.21 23.61 -13.85
N LYS A 358 -12.31 23.03 -15.05
CA LYS A 358 -13.44 23.22 -15.96
C LYS A 358 -14.64 22.45 -15.40
N PRO A 359 -15.76 23.13 -15.10
CA PRO A 359 -16.95 22.44 -14.61
C PRO A 359 -17.57 21.56 -15.71
N ASN A 360 -18.28 20.52 -15.30
CA ASN A 360 -19.08 19.69 -16.22
C ASN A 360 -20.34 20.45 -16.69
N GLU A 361 -21.17 19.79 -17.51
CA GLU A 361 -22.41 20.35 -18.05
C GLU A 361 -23.39 20.86 -16.96
N TYR A 362 -23.26 20.35 -15.73
CA TYR A 362 -24.08 20.73 -14.57
C TYR A 362 -23.42 21.76 -13.66
N GLY A 363 -22.26 22.32 -14.04
CA GLY A 363 -21.54 23.28 -13.20
C GLY A 363 -20.76 22.62 -12.05
N LEU A 364 -20.65 21.29 -12.02
CA LEU A 364 -20.02 20.52 -10.94
C LEU A 364 -18.61 20.08 -11.31
N ASN A 365 -17.82 19.70 -10.28
CA ASN A 365 -16.50 19.12 -10.48
C ASN A 365 -16.63 17.71 -11.12
N PRO A 366 -16.15 17.48 -12.37
CA PRO A 366 -16.13 16.16 -13.00
C PRO A 366 -15.45 15.06 -12.18
N GLU A 367 -14.48 15.38 -11.32
CA GLU A 367 -13.81 14.38 -10.47
C GLU A 367 -14.65 13.92 -9.28
N ASN A 368 -15.79 14.59 -9.01
CA ASN A 368 -16.76 14.17 -8.00
C ASN A 368 -17.86 13.29 -8.59
N ASP A 369 -17.88 13.09 -9.91
CA ASP A 369 -18.77 12.14 -10.57
C ASP A 369 -18.14 10.74 -10.53
N ALA A 370 -18.81 9.78 -9.86
CA ALA A 370 -18.33 8.41 -9.69
C ALA A 370 -18.69 7.46 -10.85
N THR A 371 -19.23 7.99 -11.95
CA THR A 371 -19.74 7.18 -13.06
C THR A 371 -18.70 6.84 -14.13
N SER A 372 -17.47 7.38 -14.05
CA SER A 372 -16.44 7.11 -15.06
C SER A 372 -15.99 5.65 -15.04
N PHE A 373 -15.68 5.10 -16.22
CA PHE A 373 -15.34 3.68 -16.36
C PHE A 373 -14.13 3.27 -15.51
N GLY A 374 -13.10 4.14 -15.42
CA GLY A 374 -11.92 3.89 -14.60
C GLY A 374 -12.21 3.83 -13.10
N GLN A 375 -13.28 4.47 -12.63
CA GLN A 375 -13.72 4.41 -11.23
C GLN A 375 -14.50 3.14 -10.91
N LEU A 376 -15.26 2.61 -11.87
CA LEU A 376 -16.07 1.41 -11.67
C LEU A 376 -15.21 0.16 -11.43
N VAL A 377 -14.07 0.04 -12.09
CA VAL A 377 -13.20 -1.16 -11.97
C VAL A 377 -12.71 -1.38 -10.53
N PRO A 378 -12.10 -0.40 -9.83
CA PRO A 378 -11.77 -0.54 -8.41
C PRO A 378 -13.00 -0.82 -7.53
N ILE A 379 -14.13 -0.16 -7.80
CA ILE A 379 -15.37 -0.34 -7.01
C ILE A 379 -15.84 -1.79 -7.11
N PHE A 380 -15.98 -2.34 -8.31
CA PHE A 380 -16.38 -3.73 -8.51
C PHE A 380 -15.37 -4.73 -7.96
N THR A 381 -14.08 -4.47 -8.15
CA THR A 381 -13.01 -5.34 -7.60
C THR A 381 -13.08 -5.37 -6.07
N SER A 382 -13.43 -4.25 -5.43
CA SER A 382 -13.64 -4.18 -3.98
C SER A 382 -14.94 -4.86 -3.56
N GLY A 383 -15.98 -4.82 -4.40
CA GLY A 383 -17.20 -5.60 -4.23
C GLY A 383 -16.93 -7.11 -4.17
N LEU A 384 -15.92 -7.62 -4.90
CA LEU A 384 -15.53 -9.04 -4.81
C LEU A 384 -15.06 -9.42 -3.40
N VAL A 385 -14.41 -8.51 -2.67
CA VAL A 385 -14.01 -8.75 -1.27
C VAL A 385 -15.26 -8.96 -0.39
N LEU A 386 -16.31 -8.18 -0.63
CA LEU A 386 -17.60 -8.34 0.07
C LEU A 386 -18.28 -9.66 -0.30
N PHE A 387 -18.25 -10.07 -1.57
CA PHE A 387 -18.79 -11.36 -1.97
C PHE A 387 -18.03 -12.53 -1.31
N THR A 388 -16.69 -12.48 -1.28
CA THR A 388 -15.88 -13.48 -0.56
C THR A 388 -16.25 -13.53 0.93
N PHE A 389 -16.53 -12.38 1.54
CA PHE A 389 -16.99 -12.33 2.93
C PHE A 389 -18.34 -13.03 3.13
N LEU A 390 -19.32 -12.70 2.29
CA LEU A 390 -20.66 -13.30 2.35
C LEU A 390 -20.61 -14.81 2.11
N GLU A 391 -19.76 -15.27 1.18
CA GLU A 391 -19.52 -16.70 0.93
C GLU A 391 -18.91 -17.40 2.15
N MET A 392 -17.94 -16.78 2.81
CA MET A 392 -17.35 -17.31 4.05
C MET A 392 -18.34 -17.38 5.21
N ILE A 393 -19.26 -16.41 5.33
CA ILE A 393 -20.33 -16.45 6.33
C ILE A 393 -21.36 -17.53 5.99
N SER A 394 -21.82 -17.55 4.74
CA SER A 394 -22.83 -18.49 4.25
C SER A 394 -22.37 -19.93 4.42
N SER A 395 -21.13 -20.24 4.03
CA SER A 395 -20.54 -21.58 4.20
C SER A 395 -20.47 -22.01 5.66
N LYS A 396 -20.22 -21.09 6.61
CA LYS A 396 -20.26 -21.39 8.06
C LYS A 396 -21.67 -21.60 8.60
N SER A 397 -22.63 -20.79 8.15
CA SER A 397 -24.03 -20.93 8.55
C SER A 397 -24.56 -22.30 8.09
N LEU A 398 -24.31 -22.65 6.83
CA LEU A 398 -24.65 -23.96 6.27
C LEU A 398 -24.01 -25.12 7.05
N LEU A 399 -22.72 -24.99 7.42
CA LEU A 399 -22.03 -26.00 8.21
C LEU A 399 -22.55 -26.11 9.65
N THR A 400 -23.18 -25.07 10.18
CA THR A 400 -23.81 -25.10 11.50
C THR A 400 -25.16 -25.79 11.42
N TYR A 401 -25.96 -25.50 10.39
CA TYR A 401 -27.23 -26.19 10.12
C TYR A 401 -27.08 -27.69 9.80
N LEU A 402 -26.03 -28.09 9.06
CA LEU A 402 -25.82 -29.50 8.70
C LEU A 402 -25.27 -30.36 9.84
N VAL A 403 -24.67 -29.76 10.86
CA VAL A 403 -24.07 -30.48 12.01
C VAL A 403 -25.03 -30.57 13.18
N ASP A 404 -26.05 -29.71 13.21
CA ASP A 404 -27.08 -29.66 14.24
C ASP A 404 -28.47 -29.51 13.58
N PRO A 405 -28.95 -30.52 12.83
CA PRO A 405 -30.35 -30.55 12.44
C PRO A 405 -31.11 -30.93 13.71
N GLY A 406 -31.77 -29.94 14.33
CA GLY A 406 -32.59 -30.18 15.51
C GLY A 406 -33.57 -31.33 15.36
#